data_AF-A0A920BSA6-F1
#
_entry.id   AF-A0A920BSA6-F1
#
_cell.length_a   1.000
_cell.length_b   1.000
_cell.length_c   1.000
_cell.angle_alpha   90.00
_cell.angle_beta   90.00
_cell.angle_gamma   90.00
#
_symmetry.space_group_name_H-M   'P 1'
#
loop_
_entity.id
_entity.type
_entity.pdbx_description
1 polymer ?
#
loop_
_entity_poly.entity_id
_entity_poly.type
_entity_poly.pdbx_seq_one_letter_code
_entity_poly.pdbx_strand_id
1 'polypeptide(L)' 'MAGWREERPRKLKKVVTGMNSGTIERIIKSHEDRGWVRASDVKKHGNGLGCLMTMENKKKGEIKHASNR' A
#
# COMPACT_ATOMS: atom_id res chain seq x y z
N MET A 1 -11.25 27.05 19.35
CA MET A 1 -11.77 26.51 18.07
C MET A 1 -10.64 25.80 17.34
N ALA A 2 -10.51 24.48 17.54
CA ALA A 2 -9.47 23.69 16.88
C ALA A 2 -9.75 23.61 15.38
N GLY A 3 -8.77 24.01 14.55
CA GLY A 3 -8.91 24.04 13.10
C GLY A 3 -9.20 22.65 12.53
N TRP A 4 -10.19 22.57 11.64
CA TRP A 4 -10.81 21.37 11.07
C TRP A 4 -9.95 20.52 10.12
N ARG A 5 -8.64 20.41 10.35
CA ARG A 5 -7.80 19.42 9.67
C ARG A 5 -6.80 18.83 10.65
N GLU A 6 -7.24 17.79 11.36
CA GLU A 6 -6.28 16.85 11.94
C GLU A 6 -5.38 16.34 10.80
N GLU A 7 -4.08 16.64 10.89
CA GLU A 7 -3.08 16.04 10.01
C GLU A 7 -3.09 14.53 10.23
N ARG A 8 -3.89 13.82 9.44
CA ARG A 8 -3.82 12.37 9.40
C ARG A 8 -2.41 12.00 8.94
N PRO A 9 -1.71 11.10 9.64
CA PRO A 9 -0.40 10.65 9.20
C PRO A 9 -0.51 10.17 7.75
N ARG A 10 0.32 10.74 6.87
CA ARG A 10 0.34 10.40 5.44
C ARG A 10 0.85 8.96 5.29
N LYS A 11 -0.05 7.99 5.48
CA LYS A 11 0.22 6.58 5.16
C LYS A 11 0.34 6.45 3.66
N LEU A 12 1.44 5.89 3.18
CA LEU A 12 1.57 5.57 1.77
C LEU A 12 0.58 4.45 1.44
N LYS A 13 -0.24 4.67 0.41
CA LYS A 13 -1.22 3.69 -0.06
C LYS A 13 -0.89 3.36 -1.51
N LYS A 14 -1.06 2.11 -1.89
CA LYS A 14 -1.01 1.68 -3.28
C LYS A 14 -2.04 0.60 -3.55
N VAL A 15 -2.48 0.53 -4.80
CA VAL A 15 -3.27 -0.59 -5.28
C VAL A 15 -2.32 -1.53 -6.00
N VAL A 16 -2.28 -2.79 -5.54
CA VAL A 16 -1.55 -3.87 -6.21
C VAL A 16 -2.52 -4.64 -7.07
N THR A 17 -2.19 -4.81 -8.34
CA THR A 17 -3.04 -5.50 -9.32
C THR A 17 -2.36 -6.73 -9.91
N GLY A 18 -3.15 -7.71 -10.34
CA GLY A 18 -2.68 -8.88 -11.07
C GLY A 18 -3.79 -9.48 -11.93
N MET A 19 -3.42 -10.17 -13.01
CA MET A 19 -4.39 -10.71 -13.97
C MET A 19 -5.18 -11.91 -13.43
N ASN A 20 -4.59 -12.69 -12.52
CA ASN A 20 -5.20 -13.87 -11.90
C ASN A 20 -4.77 -14.00 -10.44
N SER A 21 -5.40 -14.91 -9.70
CA SER A 21 -5.16 -15.15 -8.26
C SER A 21 -3.68 -15.45 -7.95
N GLY A 22 -3.07 -16.38 -8.70
CA GLY A 22 -1.66 -16.73 -8.46
C GLY A 22 -0.69 -15.58 -8.67
N THR A 23 -0.92 -14.74 -9.69
CA THR A 23 -0.06 -13.57 -9.97
C THR A 23 -0.23 -12.51 -8.89
N ILE A 24 -1.46 -12.19 -8.48
CA ILE A 24 -1.69 -11.14 -7.48
C ILE A 24 -1.14 -11.56 -6.11
N GLU A 25 -1.29 -12.82 -5.72
CA GLU A 25 -0.74 -13.34 -4.46
C GLU A 25 0.79 -13.24 -4.43
N ARG A 26 1.46 -13.61 -5.53
CA ARG A 26 2.92 -13.48 -5.66
C ARG A 26 3.38 -12.02 -5.53
N ILE A 27 2.67 -11.09 -6.17
CA ILE A 27 2.99 -9.66 -6.10
C ILE A 27 2.71 -9.11 -4.70
N ILE A 28 1.60 -9.52 -4.06
CA ILE A 28 1.29 -9.12 -2.69
C ILE A 28 2.40 -9.58 -1.75
N LYS A 29 2.81 -10.86 -1.82
CA LYS A 29 3.89 -11.40 -0.99
C LYS A 29 5.19 -10.62 -1.17
N SER A 30 5.58 -10.33 -2.42
CA SER A 30 6.77 -9.51 -2.70
C SER A 30 6.71 -8.11 -2.09
N HIS A 31 5.50 -7.56 -1.91
CA HIS A 31 5.32 -6.28 -1.25
C HIS A 31 5.26 -6.39 0.27
N GLU A 32 4.69 -7.47 0.81
CA GLU A 32 4.75 -7.81 2.23
C GLU A 32 6.20 -7.95 2.69
N ASP A 33 7.05 -8.61 1.90
CA ASP A 33 8.49 -8.72 2.15
C ASP A 33 9.20 -7.34 2.19
N ARG A 34 8.64 -6.33 1.50
CA ARG A 34 9.15 -4.93 1.48
C ARG A 34 8.49 -4.05 2.55
N GLY A 35 7.71 -4.62 3.46
CA GLY A 35 7.05 -3.90 4.55
C GLY A 35 5.71 -3.24 4.20
N TRP A 36 5.07 -3.65 3.09
CA TRP A 36 3.69 -3.26 2.81
C TRP A 36 2.72 -4.20 3.52
N VAL A 37 1.58 -3.68 3.96
CA VAL A 37 0.55 -4.46 4.66
C VAL A 37 -0.75 -4.40 3.86
N ARG A 38 -1.47 -5.52 3.76
CA ARG A 38 -2.81 -5.55 3.15
C ARG A 38 -3.76 -4.68 3.96
N ALA A 39 -4.49 -3.81 3.26
CA ALA A 39 -5.47 -2.91 3.84
C ALA A 39 -6.90 -3.20 3.33
N SER A 40 -7.04 -4.09 2.35
CA SER A 40 -8.33 -4.60 1.89
C SER A 40 -8.19 -6.03 1.38
N ASP A 41 -9.32 -6.70 1.19
CA ASP A 41 -9.37 -7.97 0.48
C ASP A 41 -9.00 -7.82 -1.00
N VAL A 42 -8.63 -8.94 -1.61
CA VAL A 42 -8.42 -9.05 -3.05
C VAL A 42 -9.78 -9.09 -3.75
N LYS A 43 -10.05 -8.11 -4.61
CA LYS A 43 -11.31 -8.01 -5.35
C LYS A 43 -11.09 -7.74 -6.83
N LYS A 44 -12.12 -7.93 -7.64
CA LYS A 44 -12.05 -7.59 -9.07
C LYS A 44 -11.71 -6.11 -9.25
N HIS A 45 -10.70 -5.84 -10.07
CA HIS A 45 -10.22 -4.49 -10.38
C HIS A 45 -9.92 -4.42 -11.87
N GLY A 46 -10.79 -3.75 -12.63
CA GLY A 46 -10.76 -3.78 -14.10
C GLY A 46 -10.90 -5.21 -14.64
N ASN A 47 -9.97 -5.60 -15.51
CA ASN A 47 -9.91 -6.93 -16.13
C ASN A 47 -9.21 -7.99 -15.27
N GLY A 48 -8.73 -7.63 -14.08
CA GLY A 48 -8.02 -8.53 -13.18
C GLY A 48 -8.49 -8.40 -11.73
N LEU A 49 -7.57 -8.65 -10.82
CA LEU A 49 -7.73 -8.53 -9.38
C LEU A 49 -6.91 -7.36 -8.84
N GLY A 50 -7.34 -6.81 -7.70
CA GLY A 50 -6.70 -5.70 -7.02
C GLY A 50 -6.80 -5.81 -5.50
N CYS A 51 -5.76 -5.35 -4.81
CA CYS A 51 -5.67 -5.30 -3.35
C CYS A 51 -5.08 -3.95 -2.94
N LEU A 52 -5.74 -3.26 -2.01
CA LEU A 52 -5.19 -2.05 -1.40
C LEU A 52 -4.14 -2.47 -0.38
N MET A 53 -2.95 -1.89 -0.49
CA MET A 53 -1.88 -2.06 0.48
C MET A 53 -1.44 -0.71 1.05
N THR A 54 -1.03 -0.70 2.31
CA THR A 54 -0.51 0.48 3.00
C THR A 54 0.86 0.20 3.59
N MET A 55 1.73 1.19 3.55
CA MET A 55 3.00 1.17 4.25
C MET A 55 2.88 2.11 5.45
N GLU A 56 3.08 1.57 6.65
CA GLU A 56 3.16 2.39 7.85
C GLU A 56 4.54 3.06 7.87
N ASN A 57 4.59 4.35 7.53
CA ASN A 57 5.73 5.18 7.85
C ASN A 57 5.82 5.26 9.38
N LYS A 58 6.60 4.37 9.98
CA LYS A 58 6.96 4.48 11.39
C LYS A 58 7.72 5.80 11.56
N LYS A 59 7.01 6.78 12.15
CA LYS A 59 7.42 8.11 12.63
C LYS A 59 7.38 9.27 11.60
N LYS A 60 6.72 10.35 12.05
CA LYS A 60 6.99 11.74 11.62
C LYS A 60 8.50 11.96 11.71
N GLY A 61 9.21 12.11 10.59
CA GLY A 61 10.60 12.56 10.61
C GLY A 61 11.47 12.19 9.42
N GLU A 62 11.32 11.00 8.82
CA GLU A 62 12.25 10.59 7.76
C GLU A 62 11.50 9.90 6.62
N ILE A 63 11.06 10.68 5.63
CA ILE A 63 10.79 10.15 4.30
C ILE A 63 12.15 9.85 3.68
N LYS A 64 12.71 8.66 3.94
CA LYS A 64 13.83 8.17 3.13
C LYS A 64 13.24 7.84 1.77
N HIS A 65 13.51 8.72 0.81
CA HIS A 65 13.22 8.45 -0.59
C HIS A 65 13.81 7.07 -0.93
N ALA A 66 12.96 6.14 -1.35
CA ALA A 66 13.42 4.91 -1.97
C ALA A 66 14.02 5.31 -3.34
N SER A 67 15.28 5.72 -3.33
CA SER A 67 16.07 5.96 -4.54
C SER A 67 16.21 4.62 -5.25
N ASN A 68 15.74 4.54 -6.50
CA ASN A 68 16.16 3.49 -7.41
C ASN A 68 17.69 3.58 -7.57
N ARG A 69 18.38 2.46 -7.37
CA ARG A 69 19.76 2.25 -7.79
C ARG A 69 19.75 1.18 -8.87
#